data_AF-A0AA88ZE92-F1
#
_entry.id   AF-A0AA88ZE92-F1
#
_cell.length_a   1.000
_cell.length_b   1.000
_cell.length_c   1.000
_cell.angle_alpha   90.00
_cell.angle_beta   90.00
_cell.angle_gamma   90.00
#
_symmetry.space_group_name_H-M   'P 1'
#
loop_
_entity.id
_entity.type
_entity.pdbx_description
1 polymer ?
#
loop_
_entity_poly.entity_id
_entity_poly.type
_entity_poly.pdbx_seq_one_letter_code
_entity_poly.pdbx_strand_id
1 'polypeptide(L)'
;MKVKIILLPILAIFITSCINSFLGETTEKTIITETNYIYPDELKLMHLENENIQLNSEIETLTKIIDSGQENEQTKARYTTVTNELASNNAAIMNILNEMDIVFKKLPLPPCPRVNNCNDWFSIRYLTPLPDYQICQVVIFDDSENVLAQTVGTPKPLEQFNSIVNYIPLEWKTYKYTGQIIIKVYTVDQNNIKDEYYISAEIE
;
A
#
# COMPACT_ATOMS: atom_id res chain seq x y z
N MET A 1 18.88 55.90 -16.93
CA MET A 1 17.51 55.37 -17.08
C MET A 1 17.30 54.30 -16.02
N LYS A 2 16.25 54.42 -15.21
CA LYS A 2 15.96 53.51 -14.07
C LYS A 2 15.38 52.20 -14.60
N VAL A 3 16.04 51.08 -14.34
CA VAL A 3 15.53 49.74 -14.65
C VAL A 3 14.46 49.41 -13.62
N LYS A 4 13.21 49.31 -14.05
CA LYS A 4 12.09 48.87 -13.21
C LYS A 4 12.12 47.34 -13.14
N ILE A 5 12.42 46.80 -11.96
CA ILE A 5 12.22 45.39 -11.63
C ILE A 5 10.71 45.19 -11.54
N ILE A 6 10.13 44.53 -12.55
CA ILE A 6 8.74 44.08 -12.51
C ILE A 6 8.75 42.80 -11.65
N LEU A 7 8.36 42.96 -10.38
CA LEU A 7 7.93 41.86 -9.53
C LEU A 7 6.70 41.23 -10.21
N LEU A 8 6.87 40.05 -10.81
CA LEU A 8 5.73 39.24 -11.22
C LEU A 8 5.12 38.62 -9.96
N PRO A 9 3.85 38.91 -9.63
CA PRO A 9 3.17 38.24 -8.53
C PRO A 9 2.94 36.78 -8.92
N ILE A 10 3.40 35.89 -8.05
CA ILE A 10 3.16 34.44 -8.11
C ILE A 10 1.66 34.22 -8.23
N LEU A 11 1.28 33.61 -9.35
CA LEU A 11 -0.06 33.16 -9.68
C LEU A 11 -0.45 32.03 -8.69
N ALA A 12 -0.94 32.41 -7.52
CA ALA A 12 -1.58 31.50 -6.58
C ALA A 12 -2.97 31.17 -7.11
N ILE A 13 -3.07 30.13 -7.95
CA ILE A 13 -4.35 29.56 -8.33
C ILE A 13 -4.24 28.02 -8.36
N PHE A 14 -5.23 27.40 -7.72
CA PHE A 14 -5.68 26.00 -7.79
C PHE A 14 -5.10 24.99 -6.80
N ILE A 15 -5.62 24.95 -5.57
CA ILE A 15 -6.15 23.67 -5.01
C ILE A 15 -7.38 23.83 -4.08
N THR A 16 -8.09 24.95 -4.08
CA THR A 16 -9.37 25.07 -3.34
C THR A 16 -10.55 24.98 -4.30
N SER A 17 -10.73 23.81 -4.91
CA SER A 17 -11.92 23.50 -5.69
C SER A 17 -12.20 22.00 -5.62
N CYS A 18 -13.27 21.67 -4.90
CA CYS A 18 -14.01 20.40 -4.95
C CYS A 18 -13.38 19.17 -4.28
N ILE A 19 -13.20 19.22 -2.95
CA ILE A 19 -13.52 18.03 -2.12
C ILE A 19 -14.95 18.21 -1.63
N ASN A 20 -15.89 18.27 -2.57
CA ASN A 20 -17.31 18.17 -2.28
C ASN A 20 -17.86 17.10 -3.22
N SER A 21 -18.23 15.97 -2.62
CA SER A 21 -19.18 15.01 -3.17
C SER A 21 -18.75 14.30 -4.46
N PHE A 22 -17.76 13.41 -4.35
CA PHE A 22 -17.78 12.15 -5.08
C PHE A 22 -18.04 10.99 -4.10
N LEU A 23 -19.02 11.20 -3.21
CA LEU A 23 -19.61 10.11 -2.42
C LEU A 23 -20.70 9.48 -3.29
N GLY A 24 -20.29 8.60 -4.20
CA GLY A 24 -21.19 7.59 -4.72
C GLY A 24 -21.54 6.67 -3.57
N GLU A 25 -22.63 6.96 -2.84
CA GLU A 25 -23.29 5.91 -2.06
C GLU A 25 -23.88 4.93 -3.06
N THR A 26 -23.10 3.89 -3.38
CA THR A 26 -23.63 2.71 -4.04
C THR A 26 -24.65 2.09 -3.08
N THR A 27 -25.92 2.12 -3.48
CA THR A 27 -27.06 1.55 -2.74
C THR A 27 -27.12 0.02 -2.85
N GLU A 28 -26.16 -0.59 -3.53
CA GLU A 28 -25.99 -2.03 -3.53
C GLU A 28 -25.49 -2.47 -2.15
N LYS A 29 -26.14 -3.48 -1.56
CA LYS A 29 -25.59 -4.16 -0.39
C LYS A 29 -24.17 -4.62 -0.75
N THR A 30 -23.16 -4.11 -0.05
CA THR A 30 -21.78 -4.57 -0.23
C THR A 30 -21.71 -6.05 0.15
N ILE A 31 -21.60 -6.92 -0.84
CA ILE A 31 -21.40 -8.35 -0.62
C ILE A 31 -19.93 -8.63 -0.93
N ILE A 32 -19.11 -8.72 0.12
CA ILE A 32 -17.78 -9.29 0.01
C ILE A 32 -17.95 -10.79 -0.23
N THR A 33 -17.30 -11.28 -1.27
CA THR A 33 -17.29 -12.69 -1.68
C THR A 33 -15.85 -13.15 -1.76
N GLU A 34 -15.64 -14.46 -1.83
CA GLU A 34 -14.31 -15.05 -2.07
C GLU A 34 -13.67 -14.66 -3.41
N THR A 35 -14.34 -13.84 -4.23
CA THR A 35 -13.90 -13.49 -5.58
C THR A 35 -13.75 -12.00 -5.83
N ASN A 36 -13.93 -11.10 -4.84
CA ASN A 36 -14.04 -9.67 -5.16
C ASN A 36 -13.34 -8.69 -4.21
N TYR A 37 -12.39 -9.16 -3.40
CA TYR A 37 -11.69 -8.26 -2.49
C TYR A 37 -10.22 -8.64 -2.24
N ILE A 38 -9.46 -7.70 -1.68
CA ILE A 38 -8.14 -7.96 -1.11
C ILE A 38 -8.01 -7.35 0.28
N TYR A 39 -7.10 -7.91 1.07
CA TYR A 39 -6.71 -7.34 2.34
C TYR A 39 -5.54 -6.38 2.12
N PRO A 40 -5.65 -5.08 2.47
CA PRO A 40 -4.58 -4.11 2.22
C PRO A 40 -3.25 -4.47 2.87
N ASP A 41 -3.25 -5.12 4.03
CA ASP A 41 -1.98 -5.47 4.68
C ASP A 41 -1.25 -6.62 3.98
N GLU A 42 -1.88 -7.35 3.05
CA GLU A 42 -1.14 -8.23 2.13
C GLU A 42 -0.24 -7.42 1.18
N LEU A 43 -0.65 -6.21 0.80
CA LEU A 43 0.20 -5.28 0.03
C LEU A 43 1.38 -4.83 0.88
N LYS A 44 1.13 -4.52 2.17
CA LYS A 44 2.17 -4.16 3.13
C LYS A 44 3.12 -5.31 3.40
N LEU A 45 2.60 -6.52 3.54
CA LEU A 45 3.37 -7.73 3.73
C LEU A 45 4.31 -7.97 2.56
N MET A 46 3.79 -7.91 1.33
CA MET A 46 4.60 -8.02 0.12
C MET A 46 5.69 -6.94 0.05
N HIS A 47 5.38 -5.70 0.44
CA HIS A 47 6.36 -4.62 0.52
C HIS A 47 7.49 -4.93 1.51
N LEU A 48 7.15 -5.29 2.76
CA LEU A 48 8.13 -5.61 3.81
C LEU A 48 8.96 -6.85 3.50
N GLU A 49 8.37 -7.87 2.88
CA GLU A 49 9.09 -9.07 2.42
C GLU A 49 10.12 -8.71 1.35
N ASN A 50 9.76 -7.85 0.39
CA ASN A 50 10.68 -7.35 -0.64
C ASN A 50 11.81 -6.51 -0.03
N GLU A 51 11.52 -5.63 0.93
CA GLU A 51 12.54 -4.88 1.65
C GLU A 51 13.49 -5.80 2.41
N ASN A 52 12.97 -6.82 3.08
CA ASN A 52 13.78 -7.80 3.80
C ASN A 52 14.74 -8.55 2.87
N ILE A 53 14.33 -8.87 1.64
CA ILE A 53 15.25 -9.47 0.65
C ILE A 53 16.42 -8.53 0.37
N GLN A 54 16.15 -7.23 0.17
CA GLN A 54 17.21 -6.24 -0.07
C GLN A 54 18.12 -6.07 1.15
N LEU A 55 17.54 -5.94 2.34
CA LEU A 55 18.27 -5.80 3.61
C LEU A 55 19.17 -7.01 3.88
N ASN A 56 18.68 -8.23 3.65
CA ASN A 56 19.50 -9.45 3.81
C ASN A 56 20.67 -9.47 2.83
N SER A 57 20.47 -9.08 1.57
CA SER A 57 21.55 -8.97 0.59
C SER A 57 22.59 -7.90 0.99
N GLU A 58 22.14 -6.78 1.55
CA GLU A 58 23.04 -5.73 2.04
C GLU A 58 23.83 -6.21 3.27
N ILE A 59 23.18 -6.87 4.23
CA ILE A 59 23.82 -7.48 5.39
C ILE A 59 24.91 -8.46 4.95
N GLU A 60 24.63 -9.35 4.00
CA GLU A 60 25.62 -10.31 3.50
C GLU A 60 26.85 -9.60 2.90
N THR A 61 26.63 -8.51 2.18
CA THR A 61 27.71 -7.69 1.59
C THR A 61 28.53 -7.00 2.67
N LEU A 62 27.88 -6.39 3.66
CA LEU A 62 28.54 -5.71 4.77
C LEU A 62 29.32 -6.69 5.66
N THR A 63 28.76 -7.88 5.92
CA THR A 63 29.45 -8.95 6.65
C THR A 63 30.74 -9.35 5.95
N LYS A 64 30.75 -9.50 4.61
CA LYS A 64 31.98 -9.80 3.86
C LYS A 64 33.05 -8.71 4.02
N ILE A 65 32.65 -7.44 4.04
CA ILE A 65 33.59 -6.32 4.26
C ILE A 65 34.19 -6.38 5.67
N ILE A 66 33.33 -6.59 6.68
CA ILE A 66 33.74 -6.72 8.09
C ILE A 66 34.67 -7.92 8.30
N ASP A 67 34.33 -9.08 7.76
CA ASP A 67 35.14 -10.30 7.88
C ASP A 67 36.50 -10.17 7.17
N SER A 68 36.60 -9.31 6.16
CA SER A 68 37.84 -9.02 5.45
C SER A 68 38.76 -8.01 6.16
N GLY A 69 38.31 -7.40 7.27
CA GLY A 69 39.06 -6.35 7.98
C GLY A 69 39.14 -5.02 7.23
N GLN A 70 38.26 -4.82 6.24
CA GLN A 70 38.19 -3.60 5.41
C GLN A 70 37.12 -2.62 5.90
N GLU A 71 36.52 -2.88 7.06
CA GLU A 71 35.45 -2.06 7.57
C GLU A 71 35.94 -0.70 8.07
N ASN A 72 35.07 0.29 7.95
CA ASN A 72 35.23 1.58 8.60
C ASN A 72 34.00 1.85 9.50
N GLU A 73 34.01 2.97 10.21
CA GLU A 73 32.90 3.35 11.09
C GLU A 73 31.57 3.48 10.35
N GLN A 74 31.58 3.89 9.07
CA GLN A 74 30.37 3.96 8.25
C GLN A 74 29.83 2.56 7.93
N THR A 75 30.68 1.59 7.63
CA THR A 75 30.30 0.19 7.41
C THR A 75 29.64 -0.40 8.66
N LYS A 76 30.24 -0.19 9.85
CA LYS A 76 29.69 -0.69 11.13
C LYS A 76 28.36 -0.03 11.48
N ALA A 77 28.26 1.28 11.28
CA ALA A 77 27.03 2.02 11.51
C ALA A 77 25.92 1.54 10.57
N ARG A 78 26.21 1.39 9.27
CA ARG A 78 25.24 0.90 8.29
C ARG A 78 24.80 -0.53 8.62
N TYR A 79 25.74 -1.43 8.94
CA TYR A 79 25.43 -2.80 9.35
C TYR A 79 24.44 -2.86 10.53
N THR A 80 24.68 -2.03 11.54
CA THR A 80 23.80 -1.91 12.71
C THR A 80 22.42 -1.39 12.30
N THR A 81 22.37 -0.36 11.47
CA THR A 81 21.12 0.20 10.95
C THR A 81 20.31 -0.83 10.18
N VAL A 82 20.90 -1.52 9.19
CA VAL A 82 20.17 -2.50 8.36
C VAL A 82 19.70 -3.71 9.17
N THR A 83 20.47 -4.12 10.17
CA THR A 83 20.08 -5.22 11.07
C THR A 83 18.87 -4.81 11.93
N ASN A 84 18.84 -3.56 12.41
CA ASN A 84 17.71 -3.03 13.16
C ASN A 84 16.47 -2.83 12.27
N GLU A 85 16.64 -2.35 11.04
CA GLU A 85 15.58 -2.23 10.03
C GLU A 85 14.97 -3.61 9.74
N LEU A 86 15.79 -4.63 9.49
CA LEU A 86 15.33 -6.01 9.27
C LEU A 86 14.56 -6.57 10.48
N ALA A 87 15.05 -6.33 11.70
CA ALA A 87 14.37 -6.76 12.92
C ALA A 87 13.01 -6.06 13.09
N SER A 88 12.93 -4.76 12.77
CA SER A 88 11.69 -3.98 12.79
C SER A 88 10.69 -4.50 11.76
N ASN A 89 11.13 -4.75 10.52
CA ASN A 89 10.29 -5.31 9.46
C ASN A 89 9.75 -6.69 9.83
N ASN A 90 10.59 -7.56 10.40
CA ASN A 90 10.14 -8.88 10.86
C ASN A 90 9.08 -8.78 11.98
N ALA A 91 9.21 -7.83 12.90
CA ALA A 91 8.19 -7.60 13.92
C ALA A 91 6.86 -7.11 13.30
N ALA A 92 6.93 -6.21 12.32
CA ALA A 92 5.75 -5.72 11.59
C ALA A 92 5.06 -6.85 10.78
N ILE A 93 5.83 -7.68 10.07
CA ILE A 93 5.33 -8.85 9.35
C ILE A 93 4.59 -9.80 10.30
N MET A 94 5.17 -10.11 11.46
CA MET A 94 4.53 -11.00 12.44
C MET A 94 3.21 -10.43 12.96
N ASN A 95 3.12 -9.12 13.17
CA ASN A 95 1.88 -8.48 13.58
C ASN A 95 0.80 -8.61 12.49
N ILE A 96 1.15 -8.31 11.24
CA ILE A 96 0.23 -8.45 10.10
C ILE A 96 -0.28 -9.88 9.99
N LEU A 97 0.62 -10.87 10.04
CA LEU A 97 0.24 -12.30 9.93
C LEU A 97 -0.72 -12.74 11.06
N ASN A 98 -0.53 -12.23 12.27
CA ASN A 98 -1.42 -12.52 13.40
C ASN A 98 -2.82 -11.91 13.21
N GLU A 99 -2.89 -10.66 12.74
CA GLU A 99 -4.15 -9.98 12.45
C GLU A 99 -4.91 -10.66 11.31
N MET A 100 -4.19 -11.04 10.27
CA MET A 100 -4.72 -11.78 9.13
C MET A 100 -5.31 -13.14 9.50
N ASP A 101 -4.66 -13.90 10.39
CA ASP A 101 -5.20 -15.17 10.89
C ASP A 101 -6.56 -14.98 11.59
N ILE A 102 -6.77 -13.85 12.27
CA ILE A 102 -8.06 -13.51 12.90
C ILE A 102 -9.11 -13.17 11.83
N VAL A 103 -8.73 -12.39 10.81
CA VAL A 103 -9.64 -11.97 9.72
C VAL A 103 -10.06 -13.17 8.88
N PHE A 104 -9.13 -14.02 8.45
CA PHE A 104 -9.39 -15.18 7.59
C PHE A 104 -10.19 -16.29 8.25
N LYS A 105 -10.25 -16.34 9.59
CA LYS A 105 -11.17 -17.23 10.30
C LYS A 105 -12.64 -16.80 10.20
N LYS A 106 -12.91 -15.56 9.80
CA LYS A 106 -14.24 -14.94 9.83
C LYS A 106 -14.74 -14.51 8.46
N LEU A 107 -13.85 -14.14 7.54
CA LEU A 107 -14.19 -13.83 6.16
C LEU A 107 -13.96 -15.06 5.27
N PRO A 108 -14.67 -15.18 4.13
CA PRO A 108 -14.25 -16.06 3.03
C PRO A 108 -12.79 -15.80 2.68
N LEU A 109 -12.06 -16.73 2.07
CA LEU A 109 -10.72 -16.39 1.57
C LEU A 109 -10.85 -15.46 0.36
N PRO A 110 -10.04 -14.40 0.21
CA PRO A 110 -10.10 -13.53 -0.97
C PRO A 110 -9.64 -14.30 -2.23
N PRO A 111 -9.96 -13.79 -3.44
CA PRO A 111 -9.46 -14.36 -4.71
C PRO A 111 -7.94 -14.45 -4.74
N CYS A 112 -7.29 -13.51 -4.07
CA CYS A 112 -5.84 -13.42 -3.95
C CYS A 112 -5.47 -13.34 -2.47
N PRO A 113 -5.39 -14.49 -1.74
CA PRO A 113 -4.93 -14.53 -0.35
C PRO A 113 -3.50 -14.05 -0.19
N ARG A 114 -2.71 -14.18 -1.27
CA ARG A 114 -1.37 -13.62 -1.41
C ARG A 114 -1.31 -12.83 -2.70
N VAL A 115 -0.98 -11.56 -2.60
CA VAL A 115 -1.03 -10.63 -3.73
C VAL A 115 0.03 -10.96 -4.81
N ASN A 116 1.15 -11.55 -4.41
CA ASN A 116 2.24 -11.92 -5.30
C ASN A 116 1.85 -12.89 -6.43
N ASN A 117 0.77 -13.66 -6.26
CA ASN A 117 0.29 -14.65 -7.23
C ASN A 117 -1.17 -14.37 -7.64
N CYS A 118 -1.56 -13.10 -7.68
CA CYS A 118 -2.93 -12.72 -7.99
C CYS A 118 -3.20 -12.82 -9.50
N ASN A 119 -3.92 -13.86 -9.91
CA ASN A 119 -4.25 -14.09 -11.32
C ASN A 119 -5.51 -13.35 -11.79
N ASP A 120 -6.32 -12.83 -10.87
CA ASP A 120 -7.61 -12.21 -11.21
C ASP A 120 -7.75 -10.82 -10.58
N TRP A 121 -6.80 -9.93 -10.91
CA TRP A 121 -6.82 -8.54 -10.45
C TRP A 121 -8.14 -7.84 -10.79
N PHE A 122 -8.67 -8.07 -11.99
CA PHE A 122 -9.92 -7.46 -12.44
C PHE A 122 -11.16 -7.97 -11.74
N SER A 123 -11.11 -9.02 -10.93
CA SER A 123 -12.23 -9.41 -10.06
C SER A 123 -12.33 -8.56 -8.79
N ILE A 124 -11.22 -7.95 -8.36
CA ILE A 124 -11.15 -7.16 -7.13
C ILE A 124 -12.00 -5.90 -7.28
N ARG A 125 -12.97 -5.73 -6.38
CA ARG A 125 -13.88 -4.58 -6.32
C ARG A 125 -13.78 -3.82 -5.00
N TYR A 126 -13.19 -4.45 -3.99
CA TYR A 126 -13.11 -3.89 -2.64
C TYR A 126 -11.75 -4.17 -2.02
N LEU A 127 -11.32 -3.27 -1.15
CA LEU A 127 -10.30 -3.52 -0.16
C LEU A 127 -10.99 -3.66 1.19
N THR A 128 -10.47 -4.53 2.05
CA THR A 128 -10.99 -4.71 3.41
C THR A 128 -9.98 -4.31 4.49
N PRO A 129 -9.69 -3.01 4.66
CA PRO A 129 -8.75 -2.51 5.69
C PRO A 129 -9.20 -2.86 7.11
N LEU A 130 -8.27 -2.87 8.06
CA LEU A 130 -8.61 -2.96 9.47
C LEU A 130 -9.47 -1.77 9.94
N PRO A 131 -10.25 -1.93 11.03
CA PRO A 131 -11.14 -0.89 11.53
C PRO A 131 -10.46 0.40 11.98
N ASP A 132 -9.16 0.35 12.30
CA ASP A 132 -8.36 1.46 12.80
C ASP A 132 -7.81 2.39 11.70
N TYR A 133 -7.89 1.99 10.43
CA TYR A 133 -7.55 2.86 9.31
C TYR A 133 -8.63 3.92 9.07
N GLN A 134 -8.26 5.19 9.31
CA GLN A 134 -9.06 6.36 8.95
C GLN A 134 -8.99 6.64 7.45
N ILE A 135 -7.81 6.43 6.86
CA ILE A 135 -7.56 6.56 5.42
C ILE A 135 -6.88 5.29 4.96
N CYS A 136 -7.38 4.71 3.86
CA CYS A 136 -6.71 3.68 3.10
C CYS A 136 -6.92 4.03 1.63
N GLN A 137 -5.85 4.42 0.94
CA GLN A 137 -5.87 4.77 -0.46
C GLN A 137 -4.96 3.82 -1.22
N VAL A 138 -5.49 3.20 -2.26
CA VAL A 138 -4.70 2.39 -3.19
C VAL A 138 -4.93 2.90 -4.60
N VAL A 139 -3.83 3.07 -5.34
CA VAL A 139 -3.85 3.46 -6.76
C VAL A 139 -2.97 2.51 -7.53
N ILE A 140 -3.54 1.90 -8.57
CA ILE A 140 -2.89 0.95 -9.46
C ILE A 140 -2.58 1.67 -10.77
N PHE A 141 -1.33 1.60 -11.21
CA PHE A 141 -0.80 2.19 -12.43
C PHE A 141 -0.29 1.11 -13.37
N ASP A 142 -0.32 1.39 -14.68
CA ASP A 142 0.51 0.66 -15.65
C ASP A 142 1.98 1.14 -15.62
N ASP A 143 2.81 0.54 -16.46
CA ASP A 143 4.24 0.90 -16.63
C ASP A 143 4.48 2.33 -17.13
N SER A 144 3.45 2.94 -17.71
CA SER A 144 3.45 4.27 -18.32
C SER A 144 2.80 5.32 -17.41
N GLU A 145 2.58 4.99 -16.13
CA GLU A 145 1.93 5.82 -15.10
C GLU A 145 0.46 6.19 -15.37
N ASN A 146 -0.23 5.49 -16.27
CA ASN A 146 -1.67 5.63 -16.41
C ASN A 146 -2.39 4.89 -15.27
N VAL A 147 -3.38 5.56 -14.67
CA VAL A 147 -4.18 4.95 -13.58
C VAL A 147 -5.11 3.87 -14.15
N LEU A 148 -4.89 2.63 -13.72
CA LEU A 148 -5.74 1.47 -14.04
C LEU A 148 -6.89 1.33 -13.04
N ALA A 149 -6.62 1.53 -11.75
CA ALA A 149 -7.63 1.47 -10.70
C ALA A 149 -7.30 2.39 -9.52
N GLN A 150 -8.31 2.80 -8.75
CA GLN A 150 -8.12 3.56 -7.52
C GLN A 150 -9.23 3.32 -6.51
N THR A 151 -8.91 3.41 -5.22
CA THR A 151 -9.91 3.39 -4.17
C THR A 151 -10.76 4.65 -4.18
N VAL A 152 -12.05 4.54 -3.80
CA VAL A 152 -12.98 5.67 -3.73
C VAL A 152 -13.61 5.81 -2.35
N GLY A 153 -13.44 6.99 -1.74
CA GLY A 153 -13.99 7.32 -0.43
C GLY A 153 -13.06 6.99 0.73
N THR A 154 -13.65 6.73 1.90
CA THR A 154 -12.96 6.34 3.13
C THR A 154 -13.41 4.94 3.55
N PRO A 155 -12.59 4.22 4.34
CA PRO A 155 -13.01 2.97 4.97
C PRO A 155 -14.35 3.12 5.70
N LYS A 156 -15.25 2.16 5.49
CA LYS A 156 -16.55 2.07 6.19
C LYS A 156 -16.69 0.70 6.86
N PRO A 157 -17.34 0.59 8.03
CA PRO A 157 -17.54 -0.70 8.68
C PRO A 157 -18.25 -1.73 7.80
N LEU A 158 -17.72 -2.95 7.77
CA LEU A 158 -18.36 -4.09 7.09
C LEU A 158 -19.24 -4.87 8.08
N GLU A 159 -20.46 -4.40 8.25
CA GLU A 159 -21.41 -4.90 9.27
C GLU A 159 -21.68 -6.40 9.18
N GLN A 160 -21.63 -6.99 7.97
CA GLN A 160 -21.84 -8.43 7.75
C GLN A 160 -20.88 -9.31 8.58
N PHE A 161 -19.70 -8.80 8.91
CA PHE A 161 -18.68 -9.54 9.65
C PHE A 161 -18.45 -8.94 11.05
N ASN A 162 -19.47 -8.35 11.67
CA ASN A 162 -19.37 -7.65 12.96
C ASN A 162 -18.28 -6.55 12.97
N SER A 163 -18.04 -5.92 11.82
CA SER A 163 -17.10 -4.81 11.67
C SER A 163 -15.67 -5.13 12.12
N ILE A 164 -15.25 -6.39 11.99
CA ILE A 164 -13.86 -6.79 12.23
C ILE A 164 -12.90 -6.21 11.18
N VAL A 165 -13.45 -5.78 10.05
CA VAL A 165 -12.78 -5.07 8.97
C VAL A 165 -13.72 -3.98 8.49
N ASN A 166 -13.14 -2.97 7.87
CA ASN A 166 -13.84 -2.02 7.04
C ASN A 166 -13.87 -2.52 5.58
N TYR A 167 -14.60 -1.82 4.73
CA TYR A 167 -14.53 -1.96 3.27
C TYR A 167 -14.30 -0.59 2.64
N ILE A 168 -13.61 -0.58 1.50
CA ILE A 168 -13.48 0.58 0.62
C ILE A 168 -13.53 0.11 -0.84
N PRO A 169 -14.38 0.71 -1.69
CA PRO A 169 -14.44 0.37 -3.11
C PRO A 169 -13.12 0.60 -3.84
N LEU A 170 -12.79 -0.30 -4.77
CA LEU A 170 -11.73 -0.16 -5.77
C LEU A 170 -12.37 -0.04 -7.15
N GLU A 171 -12.22 1.12 -7.77
CA GLU A 171 -12.79 1.39 -9.10
C GLU A 171 -11.74 1.19 -10.19
N TRP A 172 -12.03 0.27 -11.10
CA TRP A 172 -11.24 0.03 -12.31
C TRP A 172 -11.66 1.00 -13.42
N LYS A 173 -10.69 1.72 -14.00
CA LYS A 173 -10.88 2.61 -15.15
C LYS A 173 -10.81 1.87 -16.49
N THR A 174 -10.22 0.68 -16.49
CA THR A 174 -10.15 -0.24 -17.62
C THR A 174 -10.43 -1.66 -17.13
N TYR A 175 -10.95 -2.51 -18.02
CA TYR A 175 -11.16 -3.95 -17.77
C TYR A 175 -10.28 -4.83 -18.65
N LYS A 176 -9.29 -4.21 -19.31
CA LYS A 176 -8.38 -4.86 -20.27
C LYS A 176 -7.00 -4.26 -20.09
N TYR A 177 -6.12 -5.00 -19.45
CA TYR A 177 -4.70 -4.71 -19.31
C TYR A 177 -3.98 -6.02 -19.01
N THR A 178 -2.84 -6.24 -19.63
CA THR A 178 -1.91 -7.35 -19.34
C THR A 178 -0.52 -6.73 -19.30
N GLY A 179 0.26 -7.06 -18.28
CA GLY A 179 1.60 -6.55 -18.06
C GLY A 179 1.84 -6.10 -16.63
N GLN A 180 2.99 -5.46 -16.41
CA GLN A 180 3.41 -5.00 -15.09
C GLN A 180 2.53 -3.88 -14.57
N ILE A 181 2.26 -3.89 -13.27
CA ILE A 181 1.54 -2.83 -12.57
C ILE A 181 2.35 -2.33 -11.38
N ILE A 182 2.16 -1.05 -11.06
CA ILE A 182 2.68 -0.43 -9.85
C ILE A 182 1.49 -0.09 -8.97
N ILE A 183 1.50 -0.59 -7.74
CA ILE A 183 0.43 -0.35 -6.76
C ILE A 183 1.01 0.58 -5.70
N LYS A 184 0.49 1.80 -5.62
CA LYS A 184 0.83 2.76 -4.56
C LYS A 184 -0.22 2.68 -3.47
N VAL A 185 0.24 2.59 -2.22
CA VAL A 185 -0.60 2.50 -1.03
C VAL A 185 -0.28 3.66 -0.11
N TYR A 186 -1.33 4.32 0.39
CA TYR A 186 -1.24 5.35 1.42
C TYR A 186 -2.26 5.07 2.52
N THR A 187 -1.81 5.02 3.77
CA THR A 187 -2.70 4.79 4.92
C THR A 187 -2.48 5.80 6.03
N VAL A 188 -3.54 6.06 6.80
CA VAL A 188 -3.50 6.81 8.06
C VAL A 188 -4.31 6.06 9.10
N ASP A 189 -3.66 5.68 10.20
CA ASP A 189 -4.32 5.00 11.33
C ASP A 189 -5.00 6.00 12.29
N GLN A 190 -5.69 5.46 13.29
CA GLN A 190 -6.36 6.24 14.33
C GLN A 190 -5.42 7.10 15.21
N ASN A 191 -4.12 6.78 15.22
CA ASN A 191 -3.08 7.53 15.93
C ASN A 191 -2.41 8.59 15.04
N ASN A 192 -2.87 8.78 13.80
CA ASN A 192 -2.25 9.62 12.77
C ASN A 192 -0.86 9.14 12.30
N ILE A 193 -0.54 7.87 12.48
CA ILE A 193 0.61 7.23 11.85
C ILE A 193 0.30 7.09 10.36
N LYS A 194 1.22 7.61 9.55
CA LYS A 194 1.12 7.59 8.09
C LYS A 194 2.06 6.55 7.53
N ASP A 195 1.60 5.82 6.54
CA ASP A 195 2.40 4.86 5.80
C ASP A 195 2.19 5.09 4.30
N GLU A 196 3.28 5.07 3.53
CA GLU A 196 3.27 5.22 2.08
C GLU A 196 4.33 4.32 1.47
N TYR A 197 3.90 3.42 0.59
CA TYR A 197 4.78 2.46 -0.07
C TYR A 197 4.24 2.09 -1.45
N TYR A 198 5.09 1.43 -2.24
CA TYR A 198 4.71 0.86 -3.52
C TYR A 198 5.13 -0.60 -3.63
N ILE A 199 4.38 -1.36 -4.40
CA ILE A 199 4.73 -2.71 -4.82
C ILE A 199 4.59 -2.84 -6.33
N SER A 200 5.36 -3.76 -6.91
CA SER A 200 5.24 -4.15 -8.31
C SER A 200 4.59 -5.53 -8.39
N ALA A 201 3.66 -5.69 -9.31
CA ALA A 201 3.00 -6.96 -9.62
C ALA A 201 2.77 -7.08 -11.13
N GLU A 202 2.16 -8.17 -11.58
CA GLU A 202 1.82 -8.41 -12.98
C GLU A 202 0.35 -8.82 -13.09
N ILE A 203 -0.31 -8.34 -14.15
CA ILE A 203 -1.64 -8.81 -14.57
C ILE A 203 -1.43 -9.67 -15.81
N GLU A 204 -1.87 -10.93 -15.76
CA GLU A 204 -1.82 -11.87 -16.89
C GLU A 204 -3.10 -11.81 -17.75
#